data_AF-A0A2V7WW65-F1
#
_entry.id   AF-A0A2V7WW65-F1
#
_cell.length_a   1.000
_cell.length_b   1.000
_cell.length_c   1.000
_cell.angle_alpha   90.00
_cell.angle_beta   90.00
_cell.angle_gamma   90.00
#
_symmetry.space_group_name_H-M   'P 1'
#
loop_
_entity.id
_entity.type
_entity.pdbx_description
1 polymer ?
#
loop_
_entity_poly.entity_id
_entity_poly.type
_entity_poly.pdbx_seq_one_letter_code
_entity_poly.pdbx_strand_id
1 'polypeptide(L)' 'MTGLLRRTGFHAVDYRKHWQTLELGYVGMRAAPYLGPLAPLLRGPIRLLGLEHTPLAYWVGQTMVVARKA' A
#
# COMPACT_ATOMS: atom_id res chain seq x y z
N MET A 1 15.32 6.89 -7.27
CA MET A 1 15.16 8.29 -6.82
C MET A 1 16.34 8.80 -6.01
N THR A 2 16.86 8.06 -5.03
CA THR A 2 18.05 8.45 -4.23
C THR A 2 19.30 8.71 -5.07
N GLY A 3 19.50 7.95 -6.15
CA GLY A 3 20.61 8.17 -7.08
C GLY A 3 20.57 9.52 -7.80
N LEU A 4 19.38 10.09 -8.06
CA LEU A 4 19.23 11.42 -8.65
C LEU A 4 19.62 12.51 -7.64
N LEU A 5 19.09 12.41 -6.41
CA LEU A 5 19.37 13.36 -5.33
C LEU A 5 20.88 13.42 -5.00
N ARG A 6 21.53 12.25 -4.95
CA ARG A 6 22.97 12.20 -4.70
C ARG A 6 23.78 12.87 -5.81
N ARG A 7 23.37 12.71 -7.08
CA ARG A 7 24.04 13.34 -8.24
C ARG A 7 23.90 14.85 -8.26
N THR A 8 22.89 15.41 -7.60
CA THR A 8 22.67 16.86 -7.51
C THR A 8 23.25 17.48 -6.22
N GLY A 9 24.05 16.73 -5.46
CA GLY A 9 24.69 17.22 -4.22
C GLY A 9 23.77 17.22 -2.99
N PHE A 10 22.63 16.51 -3.06
CA PHE A 10 21.74 16.33 -1.91
C PHE A 10 22.02 15.00 -1.21
N HIS A 11 21.99 15.03 0.12
CA HIS A 11 22.06 13.87 0.99
C HIS A 11 20.68 13.58 1.56
N ALA A 12 20.17 12.38 1.35
CA ALA A 12 18.92 11.95 1.97
C ALA A 12 19.15 11.75 3.48
N VAL A 13 18.34 12.42 4.29
CA VAL A 13 18.42 12.42 5.75
C VAL A 13 17.31 11.61 6.39
N ASP A 14 16.19 11.40 5.71
CA ASP A 14 15.06 10.63 6.23
C ASP A 14 14.26 9.96 5.10
N TYR A 15 13.69 8.79 5.41
CA TYR A 15 12.83 7.99 4.55
C TYR A 15 11.60 7.56 5.31
N ARG A 16 10.43 8.05 4.90
CA ARG A 16 9.15 7.68 5.52
C ARG A 16 8.24 7.00 4.51
N LYS A 17 7.91 5.74 4.78
CA LYS A 17 6.87 5.03 4.04
C LYS A 17 5.53 5.68 4.33
N HIS A 18 4.74 5.93 3.29
CA HIS A 18 3.37 6.37 3.47
C HIS A 18 2.47 5.15 3.66
N TRP A 19 2.00 4.98 4.89
CA TRP A 19 1.02 3.95 5.22
C TRP A 19 -0.37 4.48 4.94
N GLN A 20 -1.14 3.70 4.18
CA GLN A 20 -2.54 3.96 3.90
C GLN A 20 -3.37 2.83 4.49
N THR A 21 -4.62 3.12 4.82
CA THR A 21 -5.57 2.13 5.32
C THR A 21 -6.66 1.94 4.28
N LEU A 22 -6.92 0.70 3.90
CA LEU A 22 -8.05 0.34 3.05
C LEU A 22 -8.97 -0.61 3.79
N GLU A 23 -10.25 -0.56 3.46
CA GLU A 23 -11.21 -1.55 3.91
C GLU A 23 -10.90 -2.92 3.29
N LEU A 24 -10.91 -3.98 4.10
CA LEU A 24 -10.61 -5.33 3.65
C LEU A 24 -11.59 -5.80 2.57
N GLY A 25 -12.86 -5.36 2.64
CA GLY A 25 -13.85 -5.57 1.58
C GLY A 25 -13.43 -4.95 0.26
N TYR A 26 -12.88 -3.72 0.28
CA TYR A 26 -12.33 -3.07 -0.90
C TYR A 26 -11.11 -3.81 -1.45
N VAL A 27 -10.22 -4.31 -0.59
CA VAL A 27 -9.07 -5.12 -1.01
C VAL A 27 -9.53 -6.41 -1.69
N GLY A 28 -10.48 -7.14 -1.08
CA GLY A 28 -11.08 -8.35 -1.67
C GLY A 28 -11.83 -8.05 -2.98
N MET A 29 -12.41 -6.86 -3.11
CA MET A 29 -13.02 -6.40 -4.34
C MET A 29 -11.98 -6.25 -5.45
N ARG A 30 -10.89 -5.53 -5.18
CA ARG A 30 -9.79 -5.29 -6.12
C ARG A 30 -8.99 -6.56 -6.44
N ALA A 31 -8.93 -7.52 -5.51
CA ALA A 31 -8.21 -8.78 -5.68
C ALA A 31 -8.94 -9.79 -6.59
N ALA A 32 -10.27 -9.69 -6.71
CA ALA A 32 -11.07 -10.68 -7.42
C ALA A 32 -10.68 -10.96 -8.89
N PRO A 33 -10.33 -9.96 -9.73
CA PRO A 33 -9.88 -10.22 -11.09
C PRO A 33 -8.61 -11.08 -11.16
N TYR A 34 -7.76 -11.02 -10.14
CA TYR A 34 -6.52 -11.82 -10.05
C TYR A 34 -6.78 -13.27 -9.60
N LEU A 35 -7.89 -13.50 -8.90
CA LEU A 35 -8.29 -14.82 -8.39
C LEU A 35 -9.27 -15.55 -9.32
N GLY A 36 -9.85 -14.85 -10.29
CA GLY A 36 -10.77 -15.43 -11.27
C GLY A 36 -11.89 -16.23 -10.60
N PRO A 37 -12.11 -17.51 -10.98
CA PRO A 37 -13.16 -18.36 -10.39
C PRO A 37 -13.06 -18.57 -8.87
N LEU A 38 -11.89 -18.34 -8.27
CA LEU A 38 -11.67 -18.47 -6.82
C LEU A 38 -12.04 -17.19 -6.04
N ALA A 39 -12.37 -16.09 -6.72
CA ALA A 39 -12.77 -14.83 -6.07
C ALA A 39 -13.90 -14.97 -5.03
N PRO A 40 -14.94 -15.82 -5.22
CA PRO A 40 -15.98 -16.03 -4.21
C PRO A 40 -15.45 -16.63 -2.91
N LEU A 41 -14.38 -17.44 -2.95
CA LEU A 41 -13.76 -18.03 -1.76
C LEU A 41 -13.05 -16.98 -0.90
N LEU A 42 -12.62 -15.85 -1.49
CA LEU A 42 -12.07 -14.73 -0.74
C LEU A 42 -13.17 -13.78 -0.25
N ARG A 43 -14.10 -13.38 -1.13
CA ARG A 43 -15.13 -12.38 -0.80
C ARG A 43 -16.23 -12.93 0.12
N GLY A 44 -16.58 -14.20 -0.02
CA GLY A 44 -17.61 -14.86 0.79
C GLY A 44 -17.29 -14.79 2.30
N PRO A 45 -16.12 -15.24 2.75
CA PRO A 45 -15.70 -15.15 4.15
C PRO A 45 -15.61 -13.71 4.66
N ILE A 46 -15.07 -12.77 3.87
CA ILE A 46 -14.96 -11.35 4.30
C ILE A 46 -16.35 -10.78 4.61
N ARG A 47 -17.34 -11.08 3.77
CA ARG A 47 -18.72 -10.66 3.96
C ARG A 47 -19.41 -11.39 5.12
N LEU A 48 -19.26 -12.72 5.17
CA LEU A 48 -19.92 -13.56 6.17
C LEU A 48 -19.40 -13.29 7.59
N LEU A 49 -18.13 -12.92 7.72
CA LEU A 49 -17.50 -12.54 8.99
C LEU A 49 -17.70 -11.05 9.34
N GLY A 50 -18.39 -10.26 8.49
CA GLY A 50 -18.60 -8.83 8.71
C GLY A 50 -17.31 -8.00 8.65
N LEU A 51 -16.26 -8.51 8.01
CA LEU A 51 -14.94 -7.87 7.94
C LEU A 51 -14.82 -6.86 6.80
N GLU A 52 -15.93 -6.51 6.15
CA GLU A 52 -15.91 -5.63 4.97
C GLU A 52 -15.28 -4.27 5.29
N HIS A 53 -15.60 -3.71 6.47
CA HIS A 53 -15.09 -2.43 6.96
C HIS A 53 -13.83 -2.56 7.81
N THR A 54 -13.21 -3.75 7.90
CA THR A 54 -12.00 -3.92 8.70
C THR A 54 -10.84 -3.15 8.06
N PRO A 55 -10.21 -2.23 8.80
CA PRO A 55 -9.10 -1.44 8.28
C PRO A 55 -7.85 -2.32 8.11
N LEU A 56 -7.32 -2.36 6.89
CA LEU A 56 -6.06 -2.99 6.55
C LEU A 56 -5.02 -1.91 6.22
N ALA A 57 -4.01 -1.77 7.08
CA ALA A 57 -2.88 -0.89 6.82
C ALA A 57 -1.92 -1.53 5.79
N TYR A 58 -1.56 -0.78 4.75
CA TYR A 58 -0.65 -1.22 3.72
C TYR A 58 0.20 -0.05 3.20
N TRP A 59 1.30 -0.38 2.54
CA TRP A 59 2.17 0.59 1.89
C TRP A 59 1.96 0.52 0.37
N VAL A 60 1.52 1.61 -0.24
CA VAL A 60 1.23 1.70 -1.68
C VAL A 60 2.50 1.92 -2.55
N GLY A 61 3.70 1.71 -1.98
CA GLY A 61 4.96 1.99 -2.66
C GLY A 61 5.37 3.47 -2.70
N GLN A 62 4.55 4.36 -2.12
CA GLN A 62 4.88 5.78 -1.95
C GLN A 62 5.78 6.00 -0.71
N THR A 63 6.91 6.68 -0.91
CA THR A 63 7.86 6.99 0.16
C THR A 63 8.25 8.45 0.07
N MET A 64 8.08 9.17 1.18
CA MET A 64 8.61 10.52 1.33
C MET A 64 10.11 10.43 1.64
N VAL A 65 10.91 11.20 0.91
CA VAL A 65 12.35 11.32 1.14
C VAL A 65 12.65 12.77 1.49
N VAL A 66 13.23 13.00 2.66
CA VAL A 66 13.76 14.31 3.03
C VAL A 66 15.23 14.31 2.68
N ALA A 67 15.68 15.31 1.92
CA ALA A 67 17.08 15.47 1.55
C ALA A 67 17.55 16.88 1.86
N ARG A 68 18.79 16.98 2.32
CA ARG A 68 19.46 18.25 2.63
C ARG A 68 20.62 18.42 1.65
N LYS A 69 20.76 19.63 1.11
CA LYS A 69 21.93 19.99 0.31
C LYS A 69 23.13 20.15 1.24
N ALA A 70 24.25 19.50 0.91
CA ALA A 70 25.52 19.77 1.58
C ALA A 70 25.99 21.20 1.31
#